data_AF-A0A7S0QDK0-F1
#
_entry.id   AF-A0A7S0QDK0-F1
#
_cell.length_a   1.000
_cell.length_b   1.000
_cell.length_c   1.000
_cell.angle_alpha   90.00
_cell.angle_beta   90.00
_cell.angle_gamma   90.00
#
_symmetry.space_group_name_H-M   'P 1'
#
loop_
_entity.id
_entity.type
_entity.pdbx_description
1 polymer ?
#
loop_
_entity_poly.entity_id
_entity_poly.type
_entity_poly.pdbx_seq_one_letter_code
_entity_poly.pdbx_strand_id
1 'polypeptide(L)'
;TNVAKILKENKIKRTALIIIEKLEYLENFIKKFRQSKHQLLISKIYYKKSLYLPFFFIFKNTILTRNLSEAIEISFNNQRRERTVTLDGKTIETSGLFSGGGINLSSFMVPNSFNNLIWVSHFKFYLFYIEFLKKLSKELEIFHEASKKKFK
;
A
#
# COMPACT_ATOMS: atom_id res chain seq x y z
N THR A 1 7.20 -15.19 20.56
CA THR A 1 8.52 -14.50 20.45
C THR A 1 8.28 -13.07 20.01
N ASN A 2 8.82 -12.06 20.69
CA ASN A 2 8.56 -10.66 20.36
C ASN A 2 9.32 -10.25 19.09
N VAL A 3 8.63 -10.10 17.95
CA VAL A 3 9.19 -9.72 16.63
C VAL A 3 10.12 -8.50 16.75
N ALA A 4 9.74 -7.51 17.57
CA ALA A 4 10.53 -6.30 17.79
C ALA A 4 11.92 -6.59 18.40
N LYS A 5 12.02 -7.62 19.26
CA LYS A 5 13.28 -8.04 19.86
C LYS A 5 14.22 -8.63 18.80
N ILE A 6 13.69 -9.49 17.91
CA ILE A 6 14.46 -10.07 16.80
C ILE A 6 14.95 -8.98 15.84
N LEU A 7 14.10 -8.01 15.50
CA LEU A 7 14.50 -6.89 14.65
C LEU A 7 15.64 -6.06 15.27
N LYS A 8 15.56 -5.81 16.58
CA LYS A 8 16.57 -5.06 17.34
C LYS A 8 17.90 -5.82 17.43
N GLU A 9 17.86 -7.11 17.74
CA GLU A 9 19.04 -7.98 17.84
C GLU A 9 19.78 -8.09 16.50
N ASN A 10 19.04 -8.13 15.38
CA ASN A 10 19.61 -8.20 14.03
C ASN A 10 19.97 -6.82 13.43
N LYS A 11 19.89 -5.73 14.20
CA LYS A 11 20.17 -4.36 13.74
C LYS A 11 19.38 -3.96 12.47
N ILE A 12 18.17 -4.50 12.32
CA ILE A 12 17.28 -4.17 11.19
C ILE A 12 16.77 -2.73 11.38
N LYS A 13 16.74 -1.96 10.28
CA LYS A 13 16.28 -0.56 10.29
C LYS A 13 14.83 -0.46 10.79
N ARG A 14 14.44 0.74 11.24
CA ARG A 14 13.08 1.02 11.71
C ARG A 14 12.06 0.56 10.66
N THR A 15 11.21 -0.38 11.04
CA THR A 15 10.27 -1.06 10.15
C THR A 15 8.85 -0.92 10.72
N ALA A 16 7.88 -0.62 9.86
CA ALA A 16 6.47 -0.61 10.23
C ALA A 16 5.89 -2.02 10.08
N LEU A 17 5.23 -2.51 11.13
CA LEU A 17 4.59 -3.82 11.14
C LEU A 17 3.08 -3.63 11.29
N ILE A 18 2.32 -4.39 10.51
CA ILE A 18 0.87 -4.47 10.61
C ILE A 18 0.53 -5.80 11.27
N ILE A 19 -0.19 -5.76 12.38
CA ILE A 19 -0.67 -6.94 13.10
C ILE A 19 -2.08 -7.22 12.60
N ILE A 20 -2.27 -8.32 11.87
CA ILE A 20 -3.51 -8.62 11.16
C ILE A 20 -4.66 -8.86 12.14
N GLU A 21 -4.39 -9.53 13.25
CA GLU A 21 -5.34 -9.82 14.33
C GLU A 21 -5.88 -8.54 14.98
N LYS A 22 -5.12 -7.44 14.92
CA LYS A 22 -5.56 -6.14 15.43
C LYS A 22 -6.40 -5.34 14.43
N LEU A 23 -6.67 -5.88 13.24
CA LEU A 23 -7.46 -5.21 12.20
C LEU A 23 -8.95 -5.57 12.23
N GLU A 24 -9.39 -6.45 13.13
CA GLU A 24 -10.79 -6.90 13.22
C GLU A 24 -11.80 -5.74 13.35
N TYR A 25 -11.42 -4.63 14.00
CA TYR A 25 -12.27 -3.44 14.12
C TYR A 25 -12.68 -2.86 12.75
N LEU A 26 -11.90 -3.09 11.70
CA LEU A 26 -12.20 -2.60 10.35
C LEU A 26 -13.39 -3.34 9.73
N GLU A 27 -13.70 -4.55 10.15
CA GLU A 27 -14.85 -5.29 9.60
C GLU A 27 -16.17 -4.54 9.84
N ASN A 28 -16.33 -3.98 11.03
CA ASN A 28 -17.49 -3.17 11.38
C ASN A 28 -17.54 -1.86 10.58
N PHE A 29 -16.38 -1.27 10.31
CA PHE A 29 -16.28 -0.09 9.45
C PHE A 29 -16.68 -0.41 8.02
N ILE A 30 -16.18 -1.52 7.45
CA ILE A 30 -16.49 -1.98 6.10
C ILE A 30 -17.98 -2.28 5.95
N LYS A 31 -18.61 -2.94 6.93
CA LYS A 31 -20.06 -3.22 6.91
C LYS A 31 -20.92 -1.95 6.86
N LYS A 32 -20.49 -0.88 7.55
CA LYS A 32 -21.18 0.41 7.58
C LYS A 32 -20.79 1.33 6.41
N PHE A 33 -19.74 0.96 5.67
CA PHE A 33 -19.21 1.78 4.60
C PHE A 33 -20.18 1.80 3.42
N ARG A 34 -20.72 2.98 3.12
CA ARG A 34 -21.43 3.22 1.87
C ARG A 34 -20.40 3.34 0.76
N GLN A 35 -20.53 2.49 -0.25
CA GLN A 35 -19.64 2.49 -1.40
C GLN A 35 -19.75 3.84 -2.13
N SER A 36 -18.61 4.48 -2.37
CA SER A 36 -18.55 5.68 -3.21
C SER A 36 -19.07 5.34 -4.61
N LYS A 37 -19.75 6.28 -5.26
CA LYS A 37 -20.09 6.16 -6.70
C LYS A 37 -18.83 6.06 -7.56
N HIS A 38 -17.72 6.59 -7.07
CA HIS A 38 -16.42 6.58 -7.73
C HIS A 38 -15.64 5.31 -7.43
N GLN A 39 -14.74 4.95 -8.35
CA GLN A 39 -13.95 3.73 -8.27
C GLN A 39 -12.88 3.82 -7.18
N LEU A 40 -12.88 2.84 -6.26
CA LEU A 40 -11.88 2.74 -5.21
C LEU A 40 -10.57 2.14 -5.73
N LEU A 41 -9.43 2.66 -5.27
CA LEU A 41 -8.10 2.15 -5.63
C LEU A 41 -7.93 0.67 -5.29
N ILE A 42 -8.42 0.24 -4.12
CA ILE A 42 -8.31 -1.16 -3.68
C ILE A 42 -8.95 -2.15 -4.66
N SER A 43 -9.98 -1.73 -5.41
CA SER A 43 -10.64 -2.57 -6.42
C SER A 43 -9.76 -2.86 -7.65
N LYS A 44 -8.71 -2.07 -7.87
CA LYS A 44 -7.77 -2.23 -9.01
C LYS A 44 -6.54 -3.04 -8.66
N ILE A 45 -6.34 -3.38 -7.39
CA ILE A 45 -5.15 -4.10 -6.93
C ILE A 45 -5.49 -5.59 -6.83
N TYR A 46 -4.63 -6.44 -7.37
CA TYR A 46 -4.76 -7.88 -7.21
C TYR A 46 -4.11 -8.33 -5.90
N TYR A 47 -4.88 -9.00 -5.04
CA TYR A 47 -4.40 -9.59 -3.79
C TYR A 47 -5.21 -10.83 -3.43
N LYS A 48 -4.61 -11.71 -2.60
CA LYS A 48 -5.33 -12.87 -2.04
C LYS A 48 -6.46 -12.39 -1.13
N LYS A 49 -7.62 -13.02 -1.22
CA LYS A 49 -8.82 -12.64 -0.42
C LYS A 49 -8.54 -12.54 1.09
N SER A 50 -7.68 -13.40 1.63
CA SER A 50 -7.27 -13.36 3.04
C SER A 50 -6.53 -12.09 3.46
N LEU A 51 -5.99 -11.33 2.51
CA LEU A 51 -5.27 -10.08 2.75
C LEU A 51 -6.16 -8.84 2.59
N TYR A 52 -7.47 -9.01 2.41
CA TYR A 52 -8.37 -7.87 2.22
C TYR A 52 -8.28 -6.83 3.33
N LEU A 53 -8.30 -7.24 4.60
CA LEU A 53 -8.24 -6.32 5.74
C LEU A 53 -6.93 -5.51 5.79
N PRO A 54 -5.73 -6.11 5.66
CA PRO A 54 -4.48 -5.35 5.52
C PRO A 54 -4.49 -4.35 4.36
N PHE A 55 -4.99 -4.74 3.18
CA PHE A 55 -5.05 -3.83 2.03
C PHE A 55 -6.06 -2.70 2.27
N PHE A 56 -7.21 -3.01 2.89
CA PHE A 56 -8.20 -2.01 3.28
C PHE A 56 -7.67 -1.06 4.35
N PHE A 57 -6.82 -1.53 5.27
CA PHE A 57 -6.15 -0.67 6.24
C PHE A 57 -5.23 0.36 5.57
N ILE A 58 -4.49 -0.05 4.54
CA ILE A 58 -3.54 0.79 3.81
C ILE A 58 -4.28 1.78 2.90
N PHE A 59 -5.18 1.29 2.06
CA PHE A 59 -5.82 2.09 1.02
C PHE A 59 -7.14 2.75 1.47
N LYS A 60 -7.81 2.19 2.47
CA LYS A 60 -9.12 2.65 2.97
C LYS A 60 -10.09 2.93 1.81
N ASN A 61 -10.76 4.08 1.87
CA ASN A 61 -11.68 4.60 0.87
C ASN A 61 -10.97 5.51 -0.16
N THR A 62 -9.70 5.25 -0.50
CA THR A 62 -9.00 6.05 -1.51
C THR A 62 -9.65 5.87 -2.87
N ILE A 63 -10.06 6.99 -3.48
CA ILE A 63 -10.69 7.04 -4.80
C ILE A 63 -9.63 7.24 -5.87
N LEU A 64 -9.73 6.45 -6.94
CA LEU A 64 -8.89 6.60 -8.12
C LEU A 64 -9.53 7.59 -9.09
N THR A 65 -8.75 8.53 -9.57
CA THR A 65 -9.14 9.60 -10.49
C THR A 65 -8.19 9.68 -11.67
N ARG A 66 -8.61 10.28 -12.78
CA ARG A 66 -7.79 10.37 -14.00
C ARG A 66 -6.81 11.52 -13.94
N ASN A 67 -7.21 12.65 -13.36
CA ASN A 67 -6.42 13.88 -13.31
C ASN A 67 -6.72 14.69 -12.04
N LEU A 68 -5.90 15.72 -11.79
CA LEU A 68 -5.99 16.54 -10.58
C LEU A 68 -7.30 17.32 -10.50
N SER A 69 -7.87 17.76 -11.62
CA SER A 69 -9.14 18.50 -11.65
C SER A 69 -10.30 17.64 -11.11
N GLU A 70 -10.41 16.39 -11.60
CA GLU A 70 -11.39 15.40 -11.10
C GLU A 70 -11.13 15.06 -9.63
N ALA A 71 -9.86 14.95 -9.23
CA ALA A 71 -9.48 14.71 -7.83
C ALA A 71 -9.95 15.84 -6.90
N ILE A 72 -9.74 17.11 -7.28
CA ILE A 72 -10.18 18.28 -6.52
C ILE A 72 -11.70 18.30 -6.39
N GLU A 73 -12.42 18.09 -7.50
CA GLU A 73 -13.88 18.07 -7.51
C GLU A 73 -14.41 17.01 -6.54
N ILE A 74 -13.94 15.77 -6.64
CA ILE A 74 -14.41 14.67 -5.77
C ILE A 74 -14.02 14.90 -4.30
N SER A 75 -12.80 15.39 -4.04
CA SER A 75 -12.31 15.58 -2.67
C SER A 75 -13.03 16.70 -1.91
N PHE A 76 -13.53 17.73 -2.58
CA PHE A 76 -14.10 18.92 -1.94
C PHE A 76 -15.59 19.19 -2.23
N ASN A 77 -16.18 18.67 -3.32
CA ASN A 77 -17.56 18.97 -3.71
C ASN A 77 -18.61 18.10 -2.98
N ASN A 78 -18.18 16.98 -2.38
CA ASN A 78 -19.06 16.12 -1.60
C ASN A 78 -19.23 16.64 -0.16
N GLN A 79 -20.37 16.32 0.47
CA GLN A 79 -20.62 16.61 1.90
C GLN A 79 -19.54 16.02 2.84
N ARG A 80 -18.73 15.09 2.33
CA ARG A 80 -17.62 14.44 3.03
C ARG A 80 -16.35 14.60 2.21
N ARG A 81 -15.25 14.97 2.88
CA ARG A 81 -13.91 14.96 2.27
C ARG A 81 -13.45 13.53 1.99
N GLU A 82 -13.04 13.27 0.77
CA GLU A 82 -12.56 11.96 0.33
C GLU A 82 -11.08 12.03 -0.08
N ARG A 83 -10.33 10.98 0.28
CA ARG A 83 -8.95 10.83 -0.17
C ARG A 83 -8.96 10.40 -1.63
N THR A 84 -8.28 11.13 -2.50
CA THR A 84 -8.18 10.83 -3.93
C THR A 84 -6.73 10.63 -4.34
N VAL A 85 -6.53 9.82 -5.37
CA VAL A 85 -5.25 9.63 -6.06
C VAL A 85 -5.49 9.66 -7.55
N THR A 86 -4.61 10.31 -8.29
CA THR A 86 -4.64 10.37 -9.74
C THR A 86 -3.79 9.24 -10.34
N LEU A 87 -4.01 8.92 -11.62
CA LEU A 87 -3.19 7.93 -12.33
C LEU A 87 -1.70 8.30 -12.39
N ASP A 88 -1.38 9.59 -12.38
CA ASP A 88 -0.01 10.13 -12.33
C ASP A 88 0.57 10.22 -10.91
N GLY A 89 -0.13 9.71 -9.89
CA GLY A 89 0.39 9.56 -8.53
C GLY A 89 0.28 10.80 -7.64
N LYS A 90 -0.48 11.82 -8.04
CA LYS A 90 -0.83 12.95 -7.16
C LYS A 90 -1.94 12.52 -6.22
N THR A 91 -1.90 12.96 -4.98
CA THR A 91 -2.94 12.62 -3.99
C THR A 91 -3.44 13.85 -3.25
N ILE A 92 -4.72 13.80 -2.89
CA ILE A 92 -5.37 14.76 -1.99
C ILE A 92 -5.85 13.95 -0.78
N GLU A 93 -5.33 14.27 0.39
CA GLU A 93 -5.78 13.64 1.64
C GLU A 93 -7.04 14.31 2.19
N THR A 94 -7.75 13.61 3.08
CA THR A 94 -8.93 14.16 3.76
C THR A 94 -8.63 15.40 4.60
N SER A 95 -7.37 15.57 5.02
CA SER A 95 -6.86 16.78 5.69
C SER A 95 -6.86 18.01 4.76
N GLY A 96 -6.96 17.82 3.45
CA GLY A 96 -6.73 18.86 2.44
C GLY A 96 -5.27 18.98 2.01
N LEU A 97 -4.39 18.09 2.47
CA LEU A 97 -3.00 18.03 2.01
C LEU A 97 -2.95 17.53 0.56
N PHE A 98 -2.24 18.29 -0.29
CA PHE A 98 -1.88 17.89 -1.63
C PHE A 98 -0.48 17.29 -1.64
N SER A 99 -0.28 16.15 -2.29
CA SER A 99 1.05 15.57 -2.53
C SER A 99 1.21 15.09 -3.97
N GLY A 100 2.45 14.98 -4.44
CA GLY A 100 2.76 14.62 -5.84
C GLY A 100 3.45 15.72 -6.66
N GLY A 101 4.11 16.68 -6.00
CA GLY A 101 5.00 17.64 -6.65
C GLY A 101 6.43 17.08 -6.77
N GLY A 102 6.87 16.77 -7.99
CA GLY A 102 8.23 16.32 -8.31
C GLY A 102 8.27 15.08 -9.21
N ILE A 103 9.37 14.90 -9.96
CA ILE A 103 9.59 13.74 -10.87
C ILE A 103 9.73 12.41 -10.10
N ASN A 104 9.88 12.46 -8.79
CA ASN A 104 10.01 11.29 -7.95
C ASN A 104 8.63 10.69 -7.67
N LEU A 105 8.09 9.92 -8.61
CA LEU A 105 7.27 8.78 -8.23
C LEU A 105 8.10 7.98 -7.23
N SER A 106 7.67 7.93 -5.96
CA SER A 106 8.32 7.06 -4.98
C SER A 106 8.27 5.65 -5.56
N SER A 107 9.38 5.18 -6.10
CA SER A 107 9.47 4.01 -7.00
C SER A 107 9.13 2.68 -6.29
N PHE A 108 8.71 2.79 -5.03
CA PHE A 108 8.28 1.73 -4.12
C PHE A 108 6.75 1.58 -4.03
N MET A 109 5.95 2.53 -4.55
CA MET A 109 4.51 2.35 -4.73
C MET A 109 4.26 1.63 -6.06
N VAL A 110 3.44 0.58 -6.03
CA VAL A 110 3.12 -0.30 -7.18
C VAL A 110 2.92 0.55 -8.44
N PRO A 111 3.83 0.50 -9.42
CA PRO A 111 3.74 1.37 -10.58
C PRO A 111 2.61 0.90 -11.50
N ASN A 112 1.75 1.85 -11.87
CA ASN A 112 0.84 1.70 -13.00
C ASN A 112 1.64 1.93 -14.29
N SER A 113 2.16 0.86 -14.88
CA SER A 113 2.71 0.90 -16.23
C SER A 113 1.62 0.61 -17.26
N PHE A 114 0.74 1.57 -17.49
CA PHE A 114 -0.11 1.61 -18.69
C PHE A 114 0.17 2.90 -19.46
N ASN A 115 1.23 2.86 -20.29
CA ASN A 115 1.17 3.17 -21.73
C ASN A 115 2.57 3.41 -22.32
N ASN A 116 2.92 2.57 -23.30
CA ASN A 116 3.70 2.85 -24.51
C ASN A 116 5.23 3.05 -24.50
N LEU A 117 5.97 2.51 -23.52
CA LEU A 117 7.42 2.25 -23.63
C LEU A 117 7.77 0.92 -22.92
N ILE A 118 7.28 -0.20 -23.48
CA ILE A 118 6.88 -1.37 -22.66
C ILE A 118 7.95 -2.46 -22.43
N TRP A 119 9.10 -2.54 -23.10
CA TRP A 119 9.97 -3.73 -22.89
C TRP A 119 11.20 -3.54 -21.99
N VAL A 120 11.91 -2.41 -22.10
CA VAL A 120 13.20 -2.23 -21.38
C VAL A 120 13.01 -1.80 -19.92
N SER A 121 11.98 -1.00 -19.64
CA SER A 121 11.62 -0.51 -18.31
C SER A 121 10.95 -1.61 -17.45
N HIS A 122 10.07 -2.42 -18.05
CA HIS A 122 9.44 -3.56 -17.38
C HIS A 122 10.44 -4.62 -16.94
N PHE A 123 11.47 -4.91 -17.73
CA PHE A 123 12.47 -5.91 -17.36
C PHE A 123 13.30 -5.47 -16.14
N LYS A 124 13.72 -4.19 -16.11
CA LYS A 124 14.41 -3.61 -14.94
C LYS A 124 13.52 -3.58 -13.70
N PHE A 125 12.22 -3.28 -13.86
CA PHE A 125 11.28 -3.27 -12.74
C PHE A 125 10.97 -4.69 -12.22
N TYR A 126 10.79 -5.66 -13.11
CA TYR A 126 10.55 -7.04 -12.75
C TYR A 126 11.77 -7.66 -12.05
N LEU A 127 12.98 -7.36 -12.56
CA LEU A 127 14.23 -7.71 -11.88
C LEU A 127 14.32 -7.05 -10.50
N PHE A 128 13.99 -5.77 -10.37
CA PHE A 128 13.98 -5.07 -9.08
C PHE A 128 12.97 -5.67 -8.09
N TYR A 129 11.76 -6.00 -8.56
CA TYR A 129 10.73 -6.64 -7.76
C TYR A 129 11.15 -8.05 -7.32
N ILE A 130 11.78 -8.83 -8.21
CA ILE A 130 12.34 -10.14 -7.86
C ILE A 130 13.47 -10.01 -6.82
N GLU A 131 14.37 -9.05 -6.97
CA GLU A 131 15.43 -8.79 -5.99
C GLU A 131 14.86 -8.35 -4.63
N PHE A 132 13.82 -7.52 -4.64
CA PHE A 132 13.09 -7.14 -3.43
C PHE A 132 12.41 -8.34 -2.76
N LEU A 133 11.76 -9.21 -3.54
CA LEU A 133 11.14 -10.44 -3.03
C LEU A 133 12.16 -11.44 -2.48
N LYS A 134 13.31 -11.60 -3.14
CA LYS A 134 14.43 -12.41 -2.63
C LYS A 134 14.98 -11.85 -1.34
N LYS A 135 15.08 -10.53 -1.21
CA LYS A 135 15.51 -9.88 0.02
C LYS A 135 14.51 -10.12 1.15
N LEU A 136 13.22 -9.95 0.87
CA LEU A 136 12.13 -10.22 1.82
C LEU A 136 12.08 -11.69 2.23
N SER A 137 12.25 -12.63 1.30
CA SER A 137 12.27 -14.06 1.63
C SER A 137 13.45 -14.37 2.55
N LYS A 138 14.62 -13.79 2.31
CA LYS A 138 15.81 -13.94 3.17
C LYS A 138 15.60 -13.35 4.56
N GLU A 139 14.99 -12.17 4.66
CA GLU A 139 14.64 -11.55 5.94
C GLU A 139 13.62 -12.39 6.73
N LEU A 140 12.65 -13.00 6.03
CA LEU A 140 11.66 -13.92 6.61
C LEU A 140 12.28 -15.25 7.05
N GLU A 141 13.24 -15.79 6.29
CA GLU A 141 13.99 -17.00 6.67
C GLU A 141 14.83 -16.77 7.92
N ILE A 142 15.57 -15.65 8.00
CA ILE A 142 16.31 -15.24 9.20
C ILE A 142 15.36 -15.13 10.40
N PHE A 143 14.19 -14.52 10.19
CA PHE A 143 13.17 -14.40 11.22
C PHE A 143 12.65 -15.76 11.68
N HIS A 144 12.42 -16.69 10.74
CA HIS A 144 11.96 -18.04 11.02
C HIS A 144 13.03 -18.88 11.76
N GLU A 145 14.30 -18.82 11.36
CA GLU A 145 15.39 -19.51 12.06
C GLU A 145 15.63 -18.97 13.47
N ALA A 146 15.59 -17.64 13.63
CA ALA A 146 15.67 -16.99 14.94
C ALA A 146 14.51 -17.41 15.86
N SER A 147 13.34 -17.72 15.29
CA SER A 147 12.19 -18.25 16.04
C SER A 147 12.41 -19.70 16.49
N LYS A 148 13.04 -20.55 15.68
CA LYS A 148 13.27 -21.99 15.97
C LYS A 148 14.37 -22.24 17.01
N LYS A 149 15.46 -21.47 17.01
CA LYS A 149 16.59 -21.63 17.97
C LYS A 149 16.21 -21.41 19.44
N LYS A 150 15.01 -20.88 19.72
CA LYS A 150 14.56 -20.54 21.07
C LYS A 150 13.56 -21.53 21.67
N PHE A 151 13.20 -22.58 20.94
CA PHE A 151 12.30 -23.67 21.37
C PHE A 151 13.01 -25.03 21.47
N LYS A 152 14.35 -25.03 21.53
CA LYS A 152 15.16 -26.17 21.96
C LYS A 152 15.82 -25.84 23.29
#